data_AF-A0AA88YEA8-F1
#
_entry.id   AF-A0AA88YEA8-F1
#
_cell.length_a   1.000
_cell.length_b   1.000
_cell.length_c   1.000
_cell.angle_alpha   90.00
_cell.angle_beta   90.00
_cell.angle_gamma   90.00
#
_symmetry.space_group_name_H-M   'P 1'
#
loop_
_entity.id
_entity.type
_entity.pdbx_description
1 polymer ?
#
loop_
_entity_poly.entity_id
_entity_poly.type
_entity_poly.pdbx_seq_one_letter_code
_entity_poly.pdbx_strand_id
1 'polypeptide(L)'
;IKYSEKLDKNRELRRVKMRQPDVKRRRLILKQERATQKGAYEASEGSSYQSEDGLAENQDIEAIPEAVPKPTFNAVSKLKDMSPTYIVHVFDLETTGLIKQGIMPHITQIAAVEMHSGNQFTCYVLPKVLIKASAEKVTGIVFDGTDLFVNGQKVDALTISDAIGKLLEWLGQLFLLHIMEGFLTSE
;
A
#
# COMPACT_ATOMS: atom_id res chain seq x y z
N ILE A 1 -15.46 -34.77 6.18
CA ILE A 1 -14.69 -35.45 7.27
C ILE A 1 -13.18 -35.47 6.98
N LYS A 2 -12.69 -35.95 5.82
CA LYS A 2 -11.25 -36.00 5.50
C LYS A 2 -10.49 -34.65 5.48
N TYR A 3 -11.15 -33.52 5.20
CA TYR A 3 -10.50 -32.21 5.08
C TYR A 3 -10.23 -31.54 6.43
N SER A 4 -11.18 -31.63 7.37
CA SER A 4 -11.03 -31.08 8.72
C SER A 4 -9.91 -31.79 9.48
N GLU A 5 -9.81 -33.11 9.35
CA GLU A 5 -8.74 -33.92 9.95
C GLU A 5 -7.35 -33.53 9.43
N LYS A 6 -7.24 -33.15 8.15
CA LYS A 6 -5.98 -32.67 7.56
C LYS A 6 -5.58 -31.31 8.12
N LEU A 7 -6.54 -30.41 8.33
CA LEU A 7 -6.30 -29.10 8.94
C LEU A 7 -5.88 -29.22 10.41
N ASP A 8 -6.51 -30.11 11.17
CA ASP A 8 -6.18 -30.34 12.58
C ASP A 8 -4.79 -30.97 12.76
N LYS A 9 -4.44 -31.94 11.91
CA LYS A 9 -3.06 -32.47 11.85
C LYS A 9 -2.03 -31.40 11.54
N ASN A 10 -2.31 -30.51 10.60
CA ASN A 10 -1.42 -29.39 10.27
C ASN A 10 -1.29 -28.37 11.41
N ARG A 11 -2.37 -28.10 12.15
CA ARG A 11 -2.33 -27.23 13.35
C ARG A 11 -1.46 -27.83 14.44
N GLU A 12 -1.56 -29.14 14.66
CA GLU A 12 -0.78 -29.82 15.68
C GLU A 12 0.72 -29.88 15.30
N LEU A 13 1.04 -30.16 14.04
CA LEU A 13 2.41 -30.10 13.53
C LEU A 13 3.05 -28.71 13.70
N ARG A 14 2.27 -27.63 13.50
CA ARG A 14 2.74 -26.26 13.75
C ARG A 14 2.99 -26.00 15.24
N ARG A 15 2.11 -26.47 16.13
CA ARG A 15 2.27 -26.33 17.59
C ARG A 15 3.51 -27.07 18.09
N VAL A 16 3.76 -28.28 17.62
CA VAL A 16 4.96 -29.07 17.96
C VAL A 16 6.22 -28.36 17.48
N LYS A 17 6.25 -27.89 16.23
CA LYS A 17 7.39 -27.13 15.69
C LYS A 17 7.66 -25.83 16.48
N MET A 18 6.62 -25.09 16.86
CA MET A 18 6.76 -23.86 17.65
C MET A 18 7.35 -24.10 19.05
N ARG A 19 7.20 -25.31 19.60
CA ARG A 19 7.77 -25.69 20.91
C ARG A 19 9.23 -26.11 20.81
N GLN A 20 9.78 -26.32 19.62
CA GLN A 20 11.17 -26.72 19.46
C GLN A 20 12.14 -25.56 19.81
N PRO A 21 13.24 -25.85 20.54
CA PRO A 21 14.22 -24.83 20.95
C PRO A 21 14.81 -24.04 19.78
N ASP A 22 14.98 -24.67 18.62
CA ASP A 22 15.59 -24.05 17.44
C ASP A 22 14.70 -22.95 16.84
N VAL A 23 13.38 -23.11 16.92
CA VAL A 23 12.42 -22.07 16.49
C VAL A 23 12.45 -20.87 17.44
N LYS A 24 12.62 -21.12 18.75
CA LYS A 24 12.82 -20.04 19.72
C LYS A 24 14.14 -19.30 19.50
N ARG A 25 15.25 -20.01 19.23
CA ARG A 25 16.54 -19.41 18.87
C ARG A 25 16.44 -18.59 17.60
N ARG A 26 15.80 -19.12 16.55
CA ARG A 26 15.58 -18.38 15.30
C ARG A 26 14.72 -17.14 15.50
N ARG A 27 13.70 -17.19 16.37
CA ARG A 27 12.89 -16.02 16.74
C ARG A 27 13.73 -14.94 17.44
N LEU A 28 14.65 -15.33 18.33
CA LEU A 28 15.55 -14.39 19.01
C LEU A 28 16.53 -13.75 18.03
N ILE A 29 17.11 -14.52 17.12
CA ILE A 29 17.99 -14.03 16.05
C ILE A 29 17.25 -13.01 15.18
N LEU A 30 16.05 -13.36 14.70
CA LEU A 30 15.22 -12.45 13.90
C LEU A 30 14.81 -11.19 14.67
N LYS A 31 14.59 -11.29 16.00
CA LYS A 31 14.30 -10.13 16.85
C LYS A 31 15.53 -9.23 16.96
N GLN A 32 16.72 -9.81 17.07
CA GLN A 32 17.99 -9.08 17.11
C GLN A 32 18.28 -8.41 15.78
N GLU A 33 18.14 -9.13 14.65
CA GLU A 33 18.29 -8.57 13.29
C GLU A 33 17.36 -7.36 13.06
N ARG A 34 16.10 -7.44 13.51
CA ARG A 34 15.16 -6.30 13.44
C ARG A 34 15.58 -5.12 14.31
N ALA A 35 16.11 -5.36 15.51
CA ALA A 35 16.59 -4.29 16.37
C ALA A 35 17.82 -3.60 15.75
N THR A 36 18.73 -4.38 15.14
CA THR A 36 19.91 -3.85 14.43
C THR A 36 19.52 -3.05 13.20
N GLN A 37 18.55 -3.53 12.41
CA GLN A 37 18.01 -2.77 11.28
C GLN A 37 17.30 -1.49 11.74
N LYS A 38 16.45 -1.55 12.78
CA LYS A 38 15.74 -0.37 13.30
C LYS A 38 16.72 0.72 13.75
N GLY A 39 17.78 0.37 14.50
CA GLY A 39 18.81 1.33 14.91
C GLY A 39 19.59 1.93 13.74
N ALA A 40 19.83 1.15 12.67
CA ALA A 40 20.46 1.66 11.46
C ALA A 40 19.55 2.61 10.66
N TYR A 41 18.23 2.35 10.63
CA TYR A 41 17.24 3.25 10.02
C TYR A 41 17.09 4.55 10.82
N GLU A 42 16.98 4.47 12.15
CA GLU A 42 16.88 5.64 13.05
C GLU A 42 18.11 6.57 12.94
N ALA A 43 19.32 6.00 12.82
CA ALA A 43 20.56 6.76 12.62
C ALA A 43 20.61 7.47 11.25
N SER A 44 19.90 6.96 10.24
CA SER A 44 19.83 7.54 8.90
C SER A 44 18.72 8.58 8.72
N GLU A 45 17.65 8.49 9.52
CA GLU A 45 16.46 9.35 9.42
C GLU A 45 16.57 10.67 10.22
N GLY A 46 17.59 10.81 11.07
CA GLY A 46 17.74 11.98 11.95
C GLY A 46 16.66 12.03 13.05
N SER A 47 16.76 12.99 13.96
CA SER A 47 16.02 13.05 15.24
C SER A 47 14.49 13.25 15.16
N SER A 48 13.85 12.98 14.01
CA SER A 48 12.40 13.14 13.82
C SER A 48 11.56 12.07 14.52
N TYR A 49 12.18 11.10 15.20
CA TYR A 49 11.51 10.20 16.13
C TYR A 49 12.17 10.27 17.51
N GLN A 50 11.83 11.28 18.31
CA GLN A 50 12.01 11.18 19.76
C GLN A 50 11.03 10.14 20.29
N SER A 51 11.51 8.93 20.51
CA SER A 51 10.79 7.86 21.19
C SER A 51 11.06 7.93 22.69
N GLU A 52 10.79 9.06 23.34
CA GLU A 52 10.96 9.22 24.80
C GLU A 52 10.28 10.53 25.22
N ASP A 53 8.94 10.52 25.23
CA ASP A 53 8.18 11.52 25.98
C ASP A 53 7.50 10.77 27.12
N GLY A 54 8.24 10.64 28.22
CA GLY A 54 7.83 9.83 29.34
C GLY A 54 8.79 9.96 30.49
N LEU A 55 8.43 10.86 31.41
CA LEU A 55 9.00 11.08 32.74
C LEU A 55 10.20 12.04 32.77
N ALA A 56 9.90 13.33 32.63
CA ALA A 56 10.67 14.33 33.37
C ALA A 56 10.44 14.05 34.87
N GLU A 57 11.41 13.36 35.50
CA GLU A 57 11.54 13.35 36.96
C GLU A 57 11.76 14.79 37.40
N ASN A 58 10.80 15.33 38.15
CA ASN A 58 10.84 16.47 39.08
C ASN A 58 9.57 17.32 38.96
N GLN A 59 8.49 16.81 39.57
CA GLN A 59 7.47 17.69 40.14
C GLN A 59 7.21 17.18 41.56
N ASP A 60 7.65 17.94 42.57
CA ASP A 60 7.17 17.80 43.94
C ASP A 60 5.68 18.14 43.93
N ILE A 61 4.84 17.11 43.88
CA ILE A 61 3.39 17.25 43.99
C ILE A 61 3.02 16.70 45.37
N GLU A 62 2.96 17.57 46.38
CA GLU A 62 2.59 17.19 47.75
C GLU A 62 1.14 16.67 47.88
N ALA A 63 0.28 16.96 46.90
CA ALA A 63 -1.07 16.40 46.83
C ALA A 63 -1.62 16.36 45.40
N ILE A 64 -2.20 15.23 45.01
CA ILE A 64 -2.90 15.06 43.73
C ILE A 64 -4.20 15.87 43.80
N PRO A 65 -4.43 16.85 42.90
CA PRO A 65 -5.69 17.60 42.87
C PRO A 65 -6.87 16.67 42.52
N GLU A 66 -8.05 16.99 43.05
CA GLU A 66 -9.27 16.22 42.74
C GLU A 66 -9.49 16.12 41.23
N ALA A 67 -9.86 14.92 40.78
CA ALA A 67 -10.06 14.63 39.37
C ALA A 67 -11.14 15.56 38.79
N VAL A 68 -10.75 16.41 37.85
CA VAL A 68 -11.71 17.20 37.07
C VAL A 68 -12.69 16.22 36.41
N PRO A 69 -14.02 16.39 36.59
CA PRO A 69 -14.98 15.51 35.95
C PRO A 69 -14.76 15.52 34.45
N LYS A 70 -14.55 14.33 33.87
CA LYS A 70 -14.29 14.19 32.44
C LYS A 70 -15.43 14.86 31.67
N PRO A 71 -15.15 15.74 30.70
CA PRO A 71 -16.19 16.30 29.85
C PRO A 71 -16.97 15.15 29.21
N THR A 72 -18.27 15.10 29.45
CA THR A 72 -19.16 14.16 28.80
C THR A 72 -19.34 14.59 27.35
N PHE A 73 -18.66 13.89 26.44
CA PHE A 73 -18.92 14.02 25.01
C PHE A 73 -20.26 13.35 24.70
N ASN A 74 -21.29 14.15 24.45
CA ASN A 74 -22.50 13.63 23.82
C ASN A 74 -22.13 13.17 22.41
N ALA A 75 -22.43 11.91 22.09
CA ALA A 75 -22.25 11.41 20.73
C ALA A 75 -23.06 12.30 19.77
N VAL A 76 -22.38 12.95 18.82
CA VAL A 76 -23.04 13.72 17.77
C VAL A 76 -23.80 12.72 16.90
N SER A 77 -25.11 12.60 17.11
CA SER A 77 -25.99 11.68 16.39
C SER A 77 -26.07 11.97 14.90
N LYS A 78 -25.70 13.19 14.48
CA LYS A 78 -25.71 13.64 13.07
C LYS A 78 -24.55 13.12 12.20
N LEU A 79 -23.60 12.36 12.75
CA LEU A 79 -22.49 11.76 11.99
C LEU A 79 -22.71 10.28 11.66
N LYS A 80 -23.84 9.68 12.04
CA LYS A 80 -24.11 8.25 11.79
C LYS A 80 -24.58 7.92 10.38
N ASP A 81 -25.06 8.91 9.63
CA ASP A 81 -25.64 8.70 8.30
C ASP A 81 -24.69 9.07 7.14
N MET A 82 -23.47 9.51 7.44
CA MET A 82 -22.42 9.61 6.43
C MET A 82 -21.61 8.32 6.44
N SER A 83 -22.12 7.26 5.81
CA SER A 83 -21.19 6.25 5.29
C SER A 83 -20.21 7.01 4.39
N PRO A 84 -18.90 7.00 4.64
CA PRO A 84 -17.98 7.58 3.68
C PRO A 84 -18.16 6.77 2.40
N THR A 85 -18.63 7.41 1.33
CA THR A 85 -18.69 6.80 0.00
C THR A 85 -17.24 6.65 -0.47
N TYR A 86 -16.57 5.60 0.00
CA TYR A 86 -15.23 5.27 -0.42
C TYR A 86 -15.31 4.77 -1.86
N ILE A 87 -14.72 5.52 -2.79
CA ILE A 87 -14.56 5.06 -4.17
C ILE A 87 -13.29 4.20 -4.21
N VAL A 88 -13.45 2.90 -4.44
CA VAL A 88 -12.34 1.95 -4.46
C VAL A 88 -11.79 1.84 -5.87
N HIS A 89 -10.51 2.17 -6.02
CA HIS A 89 -9.77 2.04 -7.26
C HIS A 89 -8.72 0.95 -7.12
N VAL A 90 -8.67 0.03 -8.08
CA VAL A 90 -7.63 -0.99 -8.18
C VAL A 90 -6.67 -0.59 -9.28
N PHE A 91 -5.38 -0.63 -8.99
CA PHE A 91 -4.31 -0.29 -9.93
C PHE A 91 -3.45 -1.51 -10.20
N ASP A 92 -2.98 -1.61 -11.43
CA ASP A 92 -1.93 -2.53 -11.84
C ASP A 92 -0.92 -1.81 -12.75
N LEU A 93 0.34 -2.20 -12.64
CA LEU A 93 1.45 -1.55 -13.33
C LEU A 93 2.33 -2.59 -14.02
N GLU A 94 2.54 -2.41 -15.32
CA GLU A 94 3.60 -3.10 -16.03
C GLU A 94 4.88 -2.29 -15.99
N THR A 95 6.03 -2.98 -15.93
CA THR A 95 7.32 -2.33 -15.75
C THR A 95 8.42 -2.96 -16.60
N THR A 96 9.54 -2.24 -16.78
CA THR A 96 10.73 -2.74 -17.50
C THR A 96 11.40 -3.93 -16.80
N GLY A 97 10.98 -4.28 -15.59
CA GLY A 97 11.39 -5.48 -14.85
C GLY A 97 11.26 -5.30 -13.34
N LEU A 98 11.90 -6.18 -12.57
CA LEU A 98 11.91 -6.08 -11.10
C LEU A 98 13.02 -5.17 -10.59
N ILE A 99 12.79 -4.58 -9.40
CA ILE A 99 13.82 -3.87 -8.63
C ILE A 99 14.99 -4.83 -8.36
N LYS A 100 16.20 -4.41 -8.74
CA LYS A 100 17.43 -5.16 -8.48
C LYS A 100 18.53 -4.20 -8.05
N GLN A 101 19.20 -4.51 -6.93
CA GLN A 101 20.34 -3.74 -6.42
C GLN A 101 20.05 -2.23 -6.28
N GLY A 102 18.83 -1.87 -5.85
CA GLY A 102 18.41 -0.47 -5.71
C GLY A 102 18.03 0.24 -7.02
N ILE A 103 18.13 -0.41 -8.18
CA ILE A 103 17.71 0.15 -9.46
C ILE A 103 16.19 -0.03 -9.62
N MET A 104 15.48 1.09 -9.73
CA MET A 104 14.03 1.11 -9.94
C MET A 104 13.70 0.85 -11.43
N PRO A 105 12.75 -0.05 -11.73
CA PRO A 105 12.25 -0.22 -13.09
C PRO A 105 11.38 0.97 -13.49
N HIS A 106 11.22 1.18 -14.80
CA HIS A 106 10.32 2.20 -15.32
C HIS A 106 8.95 1.57 -15.58
N ILE A 107 7.89 2.33 -15.34
CA ILE A 107 6.52 1.94 -15.69
C ILE A 107 6.38 1.96 -17.22
N THR A 108 5.74 0.92 -17.76
CA THR A 108 5.46 0.75 -19.19
C THR A 108 3.97 0.73 -19.50
N GLN A 109 3.13 0.44 -18.51
CA GLN A 109 1.68 0.57 -18.60
C GLN A 109 1.10 0.92 -17.23
N ILE A 110 0.07 1.76 -17.23
CA ILE A 110 -0.77 2.00 -16.07
C ILE A 110 -2.17 1.48 -16.42
N ALA A 111 -2.72 0.60 -15.59
CA ALA A 111 -4.10 0.17 -15.66
C ALA A 111 -4.80 0.47 -14.33
N ALA A 112 -6.01 0.98 -14.39
CA ALA A 112 -6.83 1.25 -13.22
C ALA A 112 -8.30 0.93 -13.49
N VAL A 113 -9.01 0.45 -12.46
CA VAL A 113 -10.44 0.19 -12.51
C VAL A 113 -11.10 0.74 -11.25
N GLU A 114 -12.17 1.49 -11.43
CA GLU A 114 -13.08 1.88 -10.36
C GLU A 114 -14.09 0.76 -10.13
N MET A 115 -14.14 0.24 -8.89
CA MET A 115 -14.80 -1.04 -8.60
C MET A 115 -16.32 -1.00 -8.63
N HIS A 116 -16.95 0.17 -8.48
CA HIS A 116 -18.40 0.31 -8.42
C HIS A 116 -19.03 0.39 -9.82
N SER A 117 -18.59 1.36 -10.64
CA SER A 117 -19.06 1.58 -12.00
C SER A 117 -18.37 0.69 -13.03
N GLY A 118 -17.21 0.12 -12.68
CA GLY A 118 -16.37 -0.62 -13.63
C GLY A 118 -15.69 0.27 -14.66
N ASN A 119 -15.68 1.60 -14.46
CA ASN A 119 -14.94 2.53 -15.29
C ASN A 119 -13.44 2.20 -15.25
N GLN A 120 -12.78 2.21 -16.40
CA GLN A 120 -11.40 1.75 -16.54
C GLN A 120 -10.54 2.82 -17.20
N PHE A 121 -9.29 2.84 -16.80
CA PHE A 121 -8.23 3.64 -17.40
C PHE A 121 -7.08 2.72 -17.78
N THR A 122 -6.56 2.87 -19.00
CA THR A 122 -5.32 2.22 -19.40
C THR A 122 -4.52 3.15 -20.29
N CYS A 123 -3.22 3.24 -20.05
CA CYS A 123 -2.30 3.91 -20.97
C CYS A 123 -0.92 3.25 -20.95
N TYR A 124 -0.25 3.30 -22.10
CA TYR A 124 1.14 2.87 -22.22
C TYR A 124 2.07 4.05 -21.98
N VAL A 125 3.22 3.77 -21.37
CA VAL A 125 4.21 4.76 -20.96
C VAL A 125 5.55 4.43 -21.58
N LEU A 126 6.16 5.39 -22.25
CA LEU A 126 7.50 5.26 -22.82
C LEU A 126 8.56 5.21 -21.70
N PRO A 127 9.28 4.08 -21.54
CA PRO A 127 10.36 4.01 -20.57
C PRO A 127 11.62 4.68 -21.15
N LYS A 128 12.47 5.22 -20.28
CA LYS A 128 13.81 5.70 -20.68
C LYS A 128 14.89 4.60 -20.73
N VAL A 129 14.51 3.35 -20.48
CA VAL A 129 15.42 2.18 -20.49
C VAL A 129 14.76 1.02 -21.20
N LEU A 130 15.57 0.13 -21.76
CA LEU A 130 15.07 -1.08 -22.40
C LEU A 130 14.33 -1.99 -21.41
N ILE A 131 13.31 -2.69 -21.92
CA ILE A 131 12.56 -3.69 -21.18
C ILE A 131 13.42 -4.96 -21.08
N LYS A 132 13.53 -5.54 -19.88
CA LYS A 132 14.26 -6.81 -19.71
C LYS A 132 13.49 -7.94 -20.39
N ALA A 133 14.20 -8.88 -21.03
CA ALA A 133 13.59 -10.04 -21.68
C ALA A 133 12.65 -10.85 -20.75
N SER A 134 12.93 -10.89 -19.45
CA SER A 134 12.03 -11.54 -18.47
C SER A 134 10.70 -10.80 -18.29
N ALA A 135 10.70 -9.47 -18.37
CA ALA A 135 9.50 -8.65 -18.30
C ALA A 135 8.73 -8.73 -19.62
N GLU A 136 9.41 -8.57 -20.75
CA GLU A 136 8.84 -8.75 -22.09
C GLU A 136 8.12 -10.10 -22.23
N LYS A 137 8.72 -11.20 -21.73
CA LYS A 137 8.10 -12.53 -21.76
C LYS A 137 6.77 -12.60 -21.00
N VAL A 138 6.62 -11.81 -19.93
CA VAL A 138 5.42 -11.82 -19.08
C VAL A 138 4.36 -10.88 -19.65
N THR A 139 4.76 -9.69 -20.09
CA THR A 139 3.84 -8.62 -20.47
C THR A 139 3.55 -8.56 -21.97
N GLY A 140 4.42 -9.16 -22.79
CA GLY A 140 4.40 -9.00 -24.25
C GLY A 140 4.84 -7.62 -24.73
N ILE A 141 5.32 -6.76 -23.83
CA ILE A 141 5.69 -5.37 -24.13
C ILE A 141 7.16 -5.29 -24.53
N VAL A 142 7.42 -4.66 -25.68
CA VAL A 142 8.75 -4.39 -26.23
C VAL A 142 8.92 -2.89 -26.42
N PHE A 143 10.12 -2.40 -26.17
CA PHE A 143 10.52 -1.01 -26.45
C PHE A 143 11.80 -1.03 -27.28
N ASP A 144 11.76 -0.44 -28.48
CA ASP A 144 12.90 -0.44 -29.42
C ASP A 144 13.83 0.77 -29.26
N GLY A 145 13.54 1.65 -28.29
CA GLY A 145 14.25 2.91 -28.05
C GLY A 145 13.47 4.14 -28.52
N THR A 146 12.46 3.96 -29.38
CA THR A 146 11.61 5.04 -29.90
C THR A 146 10.14 4.74 -29.65
N ASP A 147 9.71 3.53 -30.01
CA ASP A 147 8.33 3.11 -30.04
C ASP A 147 8.09 1.90 -29.13
N LEU A 148 6.86 1.80 -28.64
CA LEU A 148 6.41 0.74 -27.76
C LEU A 148 5.50 -0.22 -28.54
N PHE A 149 5.69 -1.51 -28.34
CA PHE A 149 4.95 -2.57 -29.02
C PHE A 149 4.39 -3.54 -28.00
N VAL A 150 3.17 -4.04 -28.23
CA VAL A 150 2.52 -5.06 -27.42
C VAL A 150 2.17 -6.23 -28.32
N ASN A 151 2.76 -7.39 -28.03
CA ASN A 151 2.61 -8.61 -28.85
C ASN A 151 2.90 -8.35 -30.35
N GLY A 152 3.90 -7.52 -30.63
CA GLY A 152 4.34 -7.15 -31.98
C GLY A 152 3.54 -6.02 -32.65
N GLN A 153 2.50 -5.47 -32.01
CA GLN A 153 1.75 -4.34 -32.54
C GLN A 153 2.19 -3.04 -31.87
N LYS A 154 2.49 -2.01 -32.67
CA LYS A 154 2.82 -0.67 -32.16
C LYS A 154 1.61 -0.09 -31.42
N VAL A 155 1.84 0.46 -30.24
CA VAL A 155 0.82 1.13 -29.43
C VAL A 155 1.14 2.61 -29.25
N ASP A 156 0.11 3.42 -29.08
CA ASP A 156 0.29 4.81 -28.67
C ASP A 156 0.78 4.85 -27.21
N ALA A 157 1.87 5.56 -26.97
CA ALA A 157 2.53 5.60 -25.68
C ALA A 157 2.91 7.04 -25.32
N LEU A 158 2.72 7.38 -24.05
CA LEU A 158 2.89 8.73 -23.54
C LEU A 158 4.19 8.85 -22.75
N THR A 159 4.64 10.09 -22.52
CA THR A 159 5.62 10.32 -21.47
C THR A 159 5.00 10.01 -20.11
N ILE A 160 5.81 9.66 -19.10
CA ILE A 160 5.31 9.42 -17.74
C ILE A 160 4.56 10.63 -17.17
N SER A 161 4.97 11.86 -17.53
CA SER A 161 4.30 13.08 -17.08
C SER A 161 2.89 13.19 -17.65
N ASP A 162 2.74 12.97 -18.96
CA ASP A 162 1.44 13.03 -19.63
C ASP A 162 0.53 11.88 -19.18
N ALA A 163 1.09 10.69 -18.96
CA ALA A 163 0.37 9.53 -18.44
C ALA A 163 -0.21 9.80 -17.05
N ILE A 164 0.58 10.37 -16.13
CA ILE A 164 0.10 10.79 -14.81
C ILE A 164 -0.96 11.90 -14.94
N GLY A 165 -0.76 12.87 -15.82
CA GLY A 165 -1.75 13.91 -16.10
C GLY A 165 -3.11 13.33 -16.50
N LYS A 166 -3.12 12.40 -17.46
CA LYS A 166 -4.35 11.70 -17.89
C LYS A 166 -4.97 10.85 -16.78
N LEU A 167 -4.14 10.20 -15.96
CA LEU A 167 -4.64 9.42 -14.82
C LEU A 167 -5.34 10.32 -13.79
N LEU A 168 -4.76 11.47 -13.47
CA LEU A 168 -5.34 12.43 -12.53
C LEU A 168 -6.63 13.05 -13.07
N GLU A 169 -6.68 13.34 -14.37
CA GLU A 169 -7.91 13.81 -15.03
C GLU A 169 -9.03 12.76 -14.92
N TRP A 170 -8.72 11.50 -15.22
CA TRP A 170 -9.67 10.39 -15.10
C TRP A 170 -10.18 10.21 -13.66
N LEU A 171 -9.28 10.26 -12.66
CA LEU A 171 -9.66 10.21 -11.25
C LEU A 171 -10.55 11.40 -10.85
N GLY A 172 -10.28 12.60 -11.39
CA GLY A 172 -11.06 13.80 -11.12
C GLY A 172 -12.49 13.75 -11.68
N GLN A 173 -12.66 13.18 -12.89
CA GLN A 173 -13.99 13.01 -13.50
C GLN A 173 -14.89 12.09 -12.67
N LEU A 174 -14.33 11.01 -12.12
CA LEU A 174 -15.07 10.07 -11.28
C LEU A 174 -15.50 10.70 -9.95
N PHE A 175 -14.69 11.59 -9.39
CA PHE A 175 -15.02 12.30 -8.16
C PHE A 175 -16.26 13.20 -8.33
N LEU A 176 -16.38 13.88 -9.48
CA LEU A 176 -17.54 14.72 -9.79
C LEU A 176 -18.82 13.90 -10.03
N LEU A 177 -18.70 12.75 -10.71
CA LEU A 177 -19.85 11.89 -11.01
C LEU A 177 -20.52 11.36 -9.73
N HIS A 178 -19.73 10.90 -8.77
CA HIS A 178 -20.24 10.36 -7.50
C HIS A 178 -20.88 11.43 -6.60
N ILE A 179 -20.38 12.68 -6.65
CA ILE A 179 -21.02 13.80 -5.93
C ILE A 179 -22.40 14.10 -6.52
N MET A 180 -22.54 14.06 -7.85
CA MET A 180 -23.82 14.31 -8.52
C MET A 180 -24.83 13.18 -8.29
N GLU A 181 -24.42 11.92 -8.36
CA GLU A 181 -25.30 10.78 -8.08
C GLU A 181 -25.77 10.75 -6.62
N GLY A 182 -24.88 11.04 -5.65
CA GLY A 182 -25.23 11.12 -4.25
C GLY A 182 -26.25 12.21 -3.91
N PHE A 183 -26.33 13.28 -4.72
CA PHE A 183 -27.31 14.37 -4.56
C PHE A 183 -28.68 14.01 -5.15
N LEU A 184 -28.73 13.13 -6.14
CA LEU A 184 -29.97 12.70 -6.82
C LEU A 184 -30.70 11.58 -6.07
N THR A 185 -30.02 10.82 -5.21
CA THR A 185 -30.61 9.73 -4.43
C THR A 185 -31.12 10.13 -3.04
N SER A 186 -31.04 11.42 -2.69
CA SER A 186 -31.42 11.96 -1.37
C SER A 186 -32.78 12.68 -1.30
N GLU A 187 -33.65 12.50 -2.30
CA GLU A 187 -35.07 12.92 -2.27
C GLU A 187 -36.00 11.72 -2.01
#